data_AF-A0A359G0Z2-F1
#
_entry.id   AF-A0A359G0Z2-F1
#
_cell.length_a   1.000
_cell.length_b   1.000
_cell.length_c   1.000
_cell.angle_alpha   90.00
_cell.angle_beta   90.00
_cell.angle_gamma   90.00
#
_symmetry.space_group_name_H-M   'P 1'
#
loop_
_entity.id
_entity.type
_entity.pdbx_description
1 polymer ?
#
loop_
_entity_poly.entity_id
_entity_poly.type
_entity_poly.pdbx_seq_one_letter_code
_entity_poly.pdbx_strand_id
1 'polypeptide(L)' 'EAMKLGADYVATGHYCRKEIVLRDGKPVYRLLAGLDSNKDQSYFLCQLSQKQLEKALFPIGDLEKPEVRRIAGE' A
#
# COMPACT_ATOMS: atom_id res chain seq x y z
N GLU A 1 14.08 8.01 -4.75
CA GLU A 1 14.57 8.20 -6.13
C GLU A 1 13.46 8.42 -7.15
N ALA A 2 12.36 7.68 -7.10
CA ALA A 2 11.21 7.87 -8.00
C ALA A 2 10.73 9.34 -8.13
N MET A 3 10.63 10.08 -7.02
CA MET A 3 10.26 11.50 -7.07
C MET A 3 11.29 12.37 -7.83
N LYS A 4 12.59 12.01 -7.79
CA LYS A 4 13.63 12.70 -8.57
C LYS A 4 13.51 12.40 -10.08
N LEU A 5 12.87 11.28 -10.43
CA LEU A 5 12.54 10.90 -11.80
C LEU A 5 11.22 11.52 -12.28
N GLY A 6 10.58 12.39 -11.48
CA GLY A 6 9.33 13.07 -11.83
C GLY A 6 8.06 12.25 -11.59
N ALA A 7 8.13 11.14 -10.85
CA ALA A 7 6.94 10.35 -10.54
C ALA A 7 6.06 11.00 -9.46
N ASP A 8 4.74 10.94 -9.63
CA ASP A 8 3.76 11.42 -8.65
C ASP A 8 3.55 10.46 -7.48
N TYR A 9 3.71 9.15 -7.73
CA TYR A 9 3.47 8.06 -6.78
C TYR A 9 4.47 6.91 -6.98
N VAL A 10 4.57 6.04 -5.97
CA VAL A 10 5.34 4.80 -6.02
C VAL A 10 4.40 3.63 -5.69
N ALA A 11 4.16 2.77 -6.66
CA ALA A 11 3.43 1.52 -6.45
C ALA A 11 4.39 0.39 -6.07
N THR A 12 3.97 -0.47 -5.15
CA THR A 12 4.73 -1.66 -4.76
C THR A 12 3.83 -2.88 -4.69
N GLY A 13 4.41 -4.07 -4.86
CA GLY A 13 3.72 -5.35 -4.71
C GLY A 13 3.63 -5.83 -3.27
N HIS A 14 3.45 -4.93 -2.30
CA HIS A 14 3.24 -5.31 -0.91
C HIS A 14 1.77 -5.64 -0.65
N TYR A 15 1.54 -6.73 0.08
CA TYR A 15 0.22 -7.11 0.59
C TYR A 15 -0.10 -6.29 1.85
N CYS A 16 -0.41 -5.02 1.65
CA CYS A 16 -0.93 -4.13 2.67
C CYS A 16 -1.86 -3.12 2.01
N ARG A 17 -2.67 -2.43 2.80
CA ARG A 17 -3.64 -1.47 2.26
C ARG A 17 -3.38 -0.09 2.83
N LYS A 18 -3.83 0.93 2.09
CA LYS A 18 -3.78 2.31 2.54
C LYS A 18 -5.18 2.88 2.52
N GLU A 19 -5.54 3.55 3.60
CA GLU A 19 -6.78 4.28 3.70
C GLU A 19 -6.48 5.75 4.04
N ILE A 20 -7.31 6.65 3.53
CA ILE A 20 -7.23 8.08 3.81
C ILE A 20 -8.40 8.43 4.72
N VAL A 21 -8.10 8.97 5.90
CA VAL A 21 -9.12 9.50 6.82
C VAL A 21 -8.89 10.98 7.05
N LEU A 22 -9.96 11.75 7.24
CA LEU A 22 -9.85 13.15 7.64
C LEU A 22 -9.80 13.23 9.17
N ARG A 23 -8.75 13.86 9.70
CA ARG A 23 -8.65 14.27 11.11
C ARG A 23 -8.37 15.76 11.17
N ASP A 24 -9.21 16.51 11.88
CA ASP A 24 -9.08 17.96 12.04
C ASP A 24 -8.93 18.70 10.69
N GLY A 25 -9.71 18.26 9.69
CA GLY A 25 -9.69 18.81 8.33
C GLY A 25 -8.46 18.45 7.49
N LYS A 26 -7.56 17.59 7.98
CA LYS A 26 -6.35 17.16 7.27
C LYS A 26 -6.40 15.66 6.93
N PRO A 27 -5.91 15.26 5.74
CA PRO A 27 -5.81 13.84 5.40
C PRO A 27 -4.72 13.16 6.24
N VAL A 28 -5.06 12.02 6.81
CA VAL A 28 -4.15 11.11 7.51
C VAL A 28 -4.19 9.78 6.77
N TYR A 29 -3.01 9.28 6.43
CA TYR A 29 -2.83 8.03 5.70
C TYR A 29 -2.62 6.89 6.70
N ARG A 30 -3.59 5.99 6.80
CA ARG A 30 -3.51 4.79 7.64
C ARG A 30 -2.98 3.63 6.82
N LEU A 31 -1.98 2.94 7.36
CA LEU A 31 -1.58 1.64 6.88
C LEU A 31 -2.51 0.59 7.51
N LEU A 32 -3.07 -0.25 6.67
CA LEU A 32 -3.96 -1.34 7.06
C LEU A 32 -3.31 -2.68 6.65
N ALA A 33 -3.68 -3.73 7.37
CA ALA A 33 -3.32 -5.10 6.99
C ALA A 33 -3.84 -5.44 5.59
N GLY A 34 -3.06 -6.22 4.85
CA GLY A 34 -3.50 -6.83 3.59
C GLY A 34 -4.76 -7.69 3.80
N LEU A 35 -5.55 -7.86 2.73
CA LEU A 35 -6.72 -8.75 2.75
C LEU A 35 -6.31 -10.19 3.10
N ASP A 36 -5.21 -10.65 2.50
CA ASP A 36 -4.59 -11.95 2.79
C ASP A 36 -3.72 -11.86 4.04
N SER A 37 -4.25 -12.33 5.17
CA SER A 37 -3.52 -12.33 6.45
C SER A 37 -2.26 -13.20 6.43
N ASN A 38 -2.19 -14.23 5.58
CA ASN A 38 -1.00 -15.08 5.46
C ASN A 38 0.12 -14.41 4.67
N LYS A 39 -0.22 -13.37 3.91
CA LYS A 39 0.73 -12.56 3.14
C LYS A 39 0.85 -11.13 3.63
N ASP A 40 0.16 -10.74 4.70
CA ASP A 40 0.19 -9.37 5.20
C ASP A 40 1.62 -8.89 5.47
N GLN A 41 1.96 -7.78 4.82
CA GLN A 41 3.26 -7.13 4.92
C GLN A 41 3.18 -5.77 5.63
N SER A 42 2.03 -5.44 6.23
CA SER A 42 1.84 -4.19 6.97
C SER A 42 2.85 -4.02 8.11
N TYR A 43 3.26 -5.11 8.76
CA TYR A 43 4.26 -5.08 9.83
C TYR A 43 5.61 -4.51 9.37
N PHE A 44 6.12 -4.94 8.22
CA PHE A 44 7.40 -4.44 7.69
C PHE A 44 7.33 -2.95 7.34
N LEU A 45 6.13 -2.46 7.01
CA LEU A 45 5.89 -1.09 6.56
C LEU A 45 5.35 -0.18 7.67
N CYS A 46 5.24 -0.65 8.92
CA CYS A 46 4.69 0.14 10.03
C CYS A 46 5.52 1.39 10.38
N GLN A 47 6.78 1.44 9.94
CA GLN A 47 7.69 2.58 10.16
C GLN A 47 7.59 3.65 9.07
N LEU A 48 6.74 3.45 8.04
CA LEU A 48 6.56 4.46 6.99
C LEU A 48 5.96 5.75 7.58
N SER A 49 6.60 6.87 7.26
CA SER A 49 6.07 8.19 7.60
C SER A 49 4.82 8.53 6.78
N GLN A 50 4.02 9.49 7.26
CA GLN A 50 2.85 10.00 6.55
C GLN A 50 3.19 10.50 5.13
N LYS A 51 4.34 11.17 4.97
CA LYS A 51 4.82 11.66 3.67
C LYS A 51 5.16 10.53 2.70
N GLN A 52 5.66 9.41 3.21
CA GLN A 52 5.93 8.22 2.39
C GLN A 52 4.61 7.51 2.02
N LEU A 53 3.70 7.35 2.98
CA LEU A 53 2.39 6.73 2.75
C LEU A 53 1.51 7.53 1.78
N GLU A 54 1.56 8.87 1.87
CA GLU A 54 0.89 9.77 0.92
C GLU A 54 1.17 9.38 -0.53
N LYS A 55 2.44 9.13 -0.83
CA LYS A 55 2.94 8.83 -2.17
C LYS A 55 2.99 7.34 -2.52
N ALA A 56 2.66 6.45 -1.58
CA ALA A 56 2.68 5.01 -1.79
C ALA A 56 1.34 4.47 -2.34
N LEU A 57 1.40 3.50 -3.25
CA LEU A 57 0.26 2.73 -3.74
C LEU A 57 0.50 1.24 -3.48
N PHE A 58 -0.56 0.52 -3.11
CA PHE A 58 -0.53 -0.92 -2.81
C PHE A 58 -1.61 -1.66 -3.61
N PRO A 59 -1.42 -1.87 -4.93
CA PRO A 59 -2.49 -2.34 -5.82
C PRO A 59 -2.98 -3.76 -5.52
N ILE A 60 -2.15 -4.58 -4.86
CA ILE A 60 -2.47 -5.97 -4.54
C ILE A 60 -2.93 -6.15 -3.09
N GLY A 61 -3.05 -5.08 -2.32
CA GLY A 61 -3.42 -5.12 -0.91
C GLY A 61 -4.82 -5.71 -0.65
N ASP A 62 -5.72 -5.56 -1.61
CA ASP A 62 -7.11 -6.05 -1.58
C ASP A 62 -7.27 -7.39 -2.32
N LEU A 63 -6.18 -8.09 -2.63
CA LEU A 63 -6.23 -9.38 -3.33
C LEU A 63 -5.58 -10.47 -2.50
N GLU A 64 -6.14 -11.67 -2.57
CA GLU A 64 -5.45 -12.86 -2.07
C GLU A 64 -4.34 -13.31 -3.01
N LYS A 65 -3.30 -13.97 -2.48
CA LYS A 65 -2.20 -14.46 -3.33
C LYS A 65 -2.65 -15.34 -4.50
N PRO A 66 -3.61 -16.27 -4.34
CA PRO A 66 -4.11 -17.07 -5.47
C PRO A 66 -4.76 -16.20 -6.55
N GLU A 67 -5.49 -15.16 -6.17
CA GLU A 67 -6.14 -14.24 -7.11
C GLU A 67 -5.11 -13.45 -7.92
N VAL A 68 -4.04 -12.98 -7.29
CA VAL A 68 -2.93 -12.34 -8.00
C VAL A 68 -2.30 -13.29 -9.02
N ARG A 69 -2.10 -14.57 -8.69
CA ARG A 69 -1.57 -15.58 -9.63
C ARG A 69 -2.53 -15.84 -10.79
N ARG A 70 -3.83 -15.95 -10.49
CA ARG A 70 -4.88 -16.12 -11.51
C ARG A 70 -4.93 -14.94 -12.49
N ILE A 71 -4.81 -13.70 -12.00
CA ILE A 71 -4.73 -12.50 -12.85
C ILE A 71 -3.46 -12.53 -13.72
N ALA A 72 -2.35 -13.04 -13.18
CA ALA A 72 -1.09 -13.19 -13.91
C ALA A 72 -1.10 -14.31 -14.96
N GLY A 73 -2.12 -15.19 -14.95
CA GLY A 73 -2.25 -16.30 -15.89
C GLY A 73 -1.42 -17.53 -15.54
N GLU A 74 -0.99 -17.66 -14.27
CA GLU A 74 -0.52 -18.94 -13.70
C GLU A 74 -1.71 -19.85 -13.35
#